data_AF-A0AAW2G5Y9-F1
#
_entry.id   AF-A0AAW2G5Y9-F1
#
_cell.length_a   1.000
_cell.length_b   1.000
_cell.length_c   1.000
_cell.angle_alpha   90.00
_cell.angle_beta   90.00
_cell.angle_gamma   90.00
#
_symmetry.space_group_name_H-M   'P 1'
#
loop_
_entity.id
_entity.type
_entity.pdbx_description
1 polymer ?
#
loop_
_entity_poly.entity_id
_entity_poly.type
_entity_poly.pdbx_seq_one_letter_code
_entity_poly.pdbx_strand_id
1 'polypeptide(L)'
;MRVRSQTETTNVSRDFLRACHSGDTHKVEVLVEKHGIGDWSDFRHAVSGDTALHVAAREGDMNIVRYLCERFNIPRFNKVDVTNKDMKRALHEAAQFAQEDVLKYLLNKGASVDALKRGDWTPLMLACTKSGPAACQCINALLAANANACLRNKDGWTPLLIACRVGDENVIDILLKHLPKCINDRSNNGRSALHIAAFHGHERVINSLVTLSVNLLNARDSTGSTPLHEAVKHGNLDVIKSIISLGADVNLTDNIGQTILHVAALTDNKEAAEYILENNLIDVNYEASFGITPLMIAHRNNYSNVTNVLTRYGAK
;
A
#
# COMPACT_ATOMS: atom_id res chain seq x y z
N MET A 1 23.64 30.07 33.28
CA MET A 1 22.78 29.07 32.63
C MET A 1 21.45 29.02 33.38
N ARG A 2 20.37 29.60 32.83
CA ARG A 2 19.02 29.42 33.39
C ARG A 2 18.46 28.11 32.87
N VAL A 3 18.11 27.20 33.78
CA VAL A 3 17.34 26.00 33.47
C VAL A 3 15.98 26.47 32.96
N ARG A 4 15.70 26.30 31.66
CA ARG A 4 14.40 26.65 31.07
C ARG A 4 13.33 25.74 31.68
N SER A 5 12.17 26.30 32.02
CA SER A 5 11.06 25.49 32.53
C SER A 5 10.54 24.54 31.44
N GLN A 6 10.03 23.37 31.82
CA GLN A 6 9.51 22.37 30.88
C GLN A 6 8.36 22.92 30.01
N THR A 7 7.60 23.88 30.53
CA THR A 7 6.54 24.60 29.82
C THR A 7 7.09 25.58 28.79
N GLU A 8 8.16 26.33 29.09
CA GLU A 8 8.82 27.21 28.13
C GLU A 8 9.46 26.43 26.97
N THR A 9 10.14 25.31 27.24
CA THR A 9 10.72 24.47 26.19
C THR A 9 9.67 23.85 25.29
N THR A 10 8.52 23.47 25.85
CA THR A 10 7.39 22.91 25.09
C THR A 10 6.78 23.95 24.16
N ASN A 11 6.66 25.20 24.60
CA ASN A 11 6.17 26.30 23.76
C ASN A 11 7.13 26.62 22.61
N VAL A 12 8.45 26.67 22.87
CA VAL A 12 9.46 26.90 21.82
C VAL A 12 9.45 25.79 20.77
N SER A 13 9.39 24.53 21.19
CA SER A 13 9.30 23.38 20.27
C SER A 13 8.07 23.48 19.35
N ARG A 14 6.90 23.77 19.93
CA ARG A 14 5.66 23.92 19.17
C ARG A 14 5.76 25.05 18.15
N ASP A 15 6.25 26.22 18.56
CA ASP A 15 6.26 27.41 17.72
C ASP A 15 7.30 27.28 16.59
N PHE A 16 8.46 26.66 16.88
CA PHE A 16 9.47 26.32 15.88
C PHE A 16 8.94 25.34 14.83
N LEU A 17 8.32 24.24 15.24
CA LEU A 17 7.76 23.26 14.32
C LEU A 17 6.62 23.85 13.47
N ARG A 18 5.81 24.75 14.04
CA ARG A 18 4.78 25.48 13.29
C ARG A 18 5.37 26.40 12.23
N ALA A 19 6.47 27.08 12.51
CA ALA A 19 7.17 27.89 11.51
C ALA A 19 7.74 27.01 10.39
N CYS A 20 8.27 25.83 10.73
CA CYS A 20 8.71 24.85 9.73
C CYS A 20 7.55 24.29 8.88
N HIS A 21 6.39 24.09 9.48
CA HIS A 21 5.19 23.64 8.76
C HIS A 21 4.64 24.72 7.82
N SER A 22 4.75 26.00 8.17
CA SER A 22 4.22 27.09 7.35
C SER A 22 5.12 27.53 6.20
N GLY A 23 6.30 26.91 6.01
CA GLY A 23 7.24 27.30 4.96
C GLY A 23 7.96 28.64 5.18
N ASP A 24 7.80 29.25 6.36
CA ASP A 24 8.32 30.59 6.66
C ASP A 24 9.76 30.52 7.16
N THR A 25 10.72 30.51 6.23
CA THR A 25 12.15 30.45 6.52
C THR A 25 12.62 31.60 7.42
N HIS A 26 12.10 32.81 7.21
CA HIS A 26 12.47 33.97 8.00
C HIS A 26 12.05 33.81 9.46
N LYS A 27 10.81 33.35 9.69
CA LYS A 27 10.33 33.07 11.05
C LYS A 27 11.11 31.93 11.72
N VAL A 28 11.51 30.91 10.96
CA VAL A 28 12.40 29.85 11.44
C VAL A 28 13.72 30.44 11.91
N GLU A 29 14.37 31.28 11.09
CA GLU A 29 15.64 31.95 11.44
C GLU A 29 15.52 32.82 12.69
N VAL A 30 14.48 33.66 12.77
CA VAL A 30 14.21 34.51 13.93
C VAL A 30 14.07 33.67 15.21
N LEU A 31 13.36 32.54 15.14
CA LEU A 31 13.22 31.64 16.29
C LEU A 31 14.54 30.96 16.66
N VAL A 32 15.35 30.58 15.67
CA VAL A 32 16.68 29.98 15.90
C VAL A 32 17.59 30.95 16.64
N GLU A 33 17.66 32.21 16.20
CA GLU A 33 18.50 33.23 16.83
C GLU A 33 17.97 33.61 18.22
N LYS A 34 16.66 33.91 18.33
CA LYS A 34 16.02 34.33 19.58
C LYS A 34 16.18 33.29 20.69
N HIS A 35 16.10 32.01 20.36
CA HIS A 35 16.12 30.94 21.34
C HIS A 35 17.44 30.16 21.38
N GLY A 36 18.43 30.51 20.54
CA GLY A 36 19.73 29.86 20.47
C GLY A 36 19.62 28.38 20.10
N ILE A 37 18.81 28.06 19.09
CA ILE A 37 18.58 26.67 18.66
C ILE A 37 19.83 26.14 17.96
N GLY A 38 20.60 25.31 18.66
CA GLY A 38 21.82 24.68 18.11
C GLY A 38 21.58 23.32 17.45
N ASP A 39 20.50 22.63 17.82
CA ASP A 39 20.14 21.32 17.29
C ASP A 39 18.61 21.23 17.10
N TRP A 40 18.15 21.20 15.84
CA TRP A 40 16.72 21.10 15.53
C TRP A 40 16.05 19.78 15.93
N SER A 41 16.81 18.71 16.21
CA SER A 41 16.28 17.37 16.55
C SER A 41 15.86 17.24 18.01
N ASP A 42 16.27 18.19 18.85
CA ASP A 42 15.78 18.31 20.23
C ASP A 42 14.32 18.79 20.28
N PHE A 43 13.89 19.51 19.23
CA PHE A 43 12.55 20.07 19.12
C PHE A 43 11.62 19.09 18.40
N ARG A 44 10.71 18.50 19.16
CA ARG A 44 9.84 17.41 18.71
C ARG A 44 8.37 17.72 18.94
N HIS A 45 7.54 17.26 18.02
CA HIS A 45 6.10 17.30 18.17
C HIS A 45 5.68 16.40 19.34
N ALA A 46 4.87 16.92 20.26
CA ALA A 46 4.59 16.26 21.54
C ALA A 46 4.00 14.85 21.38
N VAL A 47 3.14 14.66 20.37
CA VAL A 47 2.43 13.39 20.14
C VAL A 47 3.26 12.45 19.26
N SER A 48 3.52 12.82 18.01
CA SER A 48 4.20 11.97 17.02
C SER A 48 5.72 11.84 17.22
N GLY A 49 6.34 12.80 17.90
CA GLY A 49 7.80 12.92 17.98
C GLY A 49 8.47 13.42 16.70
N ASP A 50 7.69 13.92 15.74
CA ASP A 50 8.21 14.50 14.50
C ASP A 50 9.15 15.67 14.80
N THR A 51 10.28 15.70 14.10
CA THR A 51 11.22 16.83 14.14
C THR A 51 10.86 17.85 13.06
N ALA A 52 11.54 19.00 13.07
CA ALA A 52 11.41 20.00 12.01
C ALA A 52 11.66 19.43 10.61
N LEU A 53 12.62 18.51 10.48
CA LEU A 53 12.94 17.88 9.20
C LEU A 53 11.83 16.93 8.71
N HIS A 54 11.14 16.21 9.62
CA HIS A 54 9.98 15.41 9.25
C HIS A 54 8.85 16.29 8.70
N VAL A 55 8.58 17.40 9.40
CA VAL A 55 7.55 18.37 9.01
C VAL A 55 7.87 18.98 7.66
N ALA A 56 9.08 19.53 7.48
CA ALA A 56 9.49 20.13 6.21
C ALA A 56 9.50 19.11 5.06
N ALA A 57 9.90 17.86 5.33
CA ALA A 57 9.89 16.80 4.33
C ALA A 57 8.49 16.33 3.93
N ARG A 58 7.52 16.40 4.85
CA ARG A 58 6.11 16.13 4.56
C ARG A 58 5.51 17.22 3.65
N GLU A 59 5.76 18.48 3.97
CA GLU A 59 5.23 19.62 3.20
C GLU A 59 5.94 19.81 1.85
N GLY A 60 7.12 19.21 1.66
CA GLY A 60 7.91 19.37 0.44
C GLY A 60 8.73 20.66 0.41
N ASP A 61 8.92 21.30 1.57
CA ASP A 61 9.46 22.65 1.65
C ASP A 61 11.00 22.65 1.58
N MET A 62 11.52 22.64 0.34
CA MET A 62 12.95 22.48 0.06
C MET A 62 13.83 23.54 0.75
N ASN A 63 13.34 24.78 0.88
CA ASN A 63 14.10 25.84 1.51
C ASN A 63 14.35 25.54 3.00
N ILE A 64 13.33 25.04 3.70
CA ILE A 64 13.45 24.66 5.11
C ILE A 64 14.29 23.39 5.25
N VAL A 65 14.09 22.40 4.36
CA VAL A 65 14.92 21.18 4.36
C VAL A 65 16.41 21.53 4.21
N ARG A 66 16.78 22.38 3.24
CA ARG A 66 18.17 22.83 3.05
C ARG A 66 18.67 23.60 4.25
N TYR A 67 17.89 24.56 4.75
CA TYR A 67 18.23 25.32 5.93
C TYR A 67 18.56 24.40 7.12
N LEU A 68 17.69 23.44 7.42
CA LEU A 68 17.88 22.49 8.53
C LEU A 68 19.11 21.58 8.33
N CYS A 69 19.40 21.17 7.10
CA CYS A 69 20.50 20.25 6.79
C CYS A 69 21.87 20.94 6.63
N GLU A 70 21.91 22.22 6.24
CA GLU A 70 23.15 22.94 5.91
C GLU A 70 23.57 23.93 6.99
N ARG A 71 22.62 24.63 7.60
CA ARG A 71 22.93 25.65 8.62
C ARG A 71 23.42 25.01 9.92
N PHE A 72 22.87 23.85 10.27
CA PHE A 72 23.19 23.13 11.49
C PHE A 72 24.40 22.22 11.23
N ASN A 73 25.60 22.79 11.31
CA ASN A 73 26.86 22.05 11.13
C ASN A 73 27.09 21.08 12.31
N ILE A 74 26.72 19.81 12.15
CA ILE A 74 26.74 18.82 13.25
C ILE A 74 27.61 17.61 12.87
N PRO A 75 28.82 17.50 13.46
CA PRO A 75 29.88 16.63 12.94
C PRO A 75 29.84 15.15 13.38
N ARG A 76 28.73 14.62 13.95
CA ARG A 76 28.78 13.29 14.61
C ARG A 76 27.81 12.19 14.14
N PHE A 77 26.71 12.47 13.46
CA PHE A 77 25.77 11.45 12.96
C PHE A 77 25.02 11.93 11.72
N ASN A 78 24.59 10.99 10.87
CA ASN A 78 23.76 11.28 9.69
C ASN A 78 22.37 11.77 10.12
N LYS A 79 22.24 13.06 10.44
CA LYS A 79 21.06 13.61 11.13
C LYS A 79 19.78 13.55 10.29
N VAL A 80 19.88 13.33 8.98
CA VAL A 80 18.69 13.11 8.13
C VAL A 80 17.94 11.81 8.50
N ASP A 81 18.60 10.88 9.19
CA ASP A 81 18.03 9.61 9.65
C ASP A 81 17.47 9.63 11.08
N VAL A 82 17.30 10.81 11.69
CA VAL A 82 16.65 10.92 13.00
C VAL A 82 15.23 10.37 12.92
N THR A 83 14.87 9.54 13.90
CA THR A 83 13.55 8.92 13.96
C THR A 83 12.55 9.71 14.81
N ASN A 84 11.26 9.61 14.47
CA ASN A 84 10.14 9.96 15.35
C ASN A 84 9.70 8.76 16.22
N LYS A 85 8.57 8.86 16.95
CA LYS A 85 8.07 7.77 17.83
C LYS A 85 7.54 6.55 17.05
N ASP A 86 7.25 6.69 15.76
CA ASP A 86 6.87 5.60 14.84
C ASP A 86 8.08 5.01 14.10
N MET A 87 9.31 5.41 14.47
CA MET A 87 10.55 5.08 13.77
C MET A 87 10.61 5.60 12.32
N LYS A 88 9.71 6.51 11.92
CA LYS A 88 9.82 7.19 10.63
C LYS A 88 11.00 8.14 10.66
N ARG A 89 11.57 8.37 9.48
CA ARG A 89 12.62 9.34 9.17
C ARG A 89 12.08 10.34 8.15
N ALA A 90 12.77 11.44 7.92
CA ALA A 90 12.36 12.42 6.92
C ALA A 90 12.18 11.81 5.51
N LEU A 91 13.02 10.82 5.13
CA LEU A 91 12.89 10.11 3.86
C LEU A 91 11.56 9.33 3.75
N HIS A 92 11.04 8.79 4.85
CA HIS A 92 9.73 8.14 4.88
C HIS A 92 8.59 9.14 4.62
N GLU A 93 8.68 10.33 5.21
CA GLU A 93 7.68 11.39 4.99
C GLU A 93 7.74 11.88 3.54
N ALA A 94 8.93 12.18 3.01
CA ALA A 94 9.08 12.59 1.62
C ALA A 94 8.52 11.55 0.65
N ALA A 95 8.79 10.26 0.88
CA ALA A 95 8.23 9.17 0.07
C ALA A 95 6.70 9.04 0.24
N GLN A 96 6.20 9.09 1.47
CA GLN A 96 4.76 8.97 1.77
C GLN A 96 3.94 10.09 1.15
N PHE A 97 4.50 11.28 0.99
CA PHE A 97 3.81 12.45 0.42
C PHE A 97 4.27 12.79 -1.01
N ALA A 98 5.01 11.88 -1.66
CA ALA A 98 5.50 12.03 -3.02
C ALA A 98 6.30 13.33 -3.29
N GLN A 99 7.10 13.75 -2.30
CA GLN A 99 7.92 14.96 -2.36
C GLN A 99 9.25 14.67 -3.04
N GLU A 100 9.25 14.63 -4.38
CA GLU A 100 10.39 14.22 -5.22
C GLU A 100 11.68 14.96 -4.89
N ASP A 101 11.64 16.30 -4.91
CA ASP A 101 12.85 17.11 -4.75
C ASP A 101 13.47 16.90 -3.37
N VAL A 102 12.64 16.90 -2.33
CA VAL A 102 13.08 16.64 -0.95
C VAL A 102 13.64 15.24 -0.83
N LEU A 103 12.96 14.23 -1.39
CA LEU A 103 13.41 12.85 -1.36
C LEU A 103 14.80 12.70 -1.99
N LYS A 104 15.01 13.24 -3.20
CA LYS A 104 16.32 13.22 -3.88
C LYS A 104 17.39 13.93 -3.06
N TYR A 105 17.07 15.08 -2.48
CA TYR A 105 18.00 15.81 -1.63
C TYR A 105 18.41 14.99 -0.40
N LEU A 106 17.46 14.36 0.29
CA LEU A 106 17.72 13.53 1.47
C LEU A 106 18.59 12.31 1.12
N LEU A 107 18.33 11.65 -0.02
CA LEU A 107 19.18 10.56 -0.52
C LEU A 107 20.62 11.05 -0.79
N ASN A 108 20.78 12.21 -1.41
CA ASN A 108 22.11 12.82 -1.64
C ASN A 108 22.83 13.20 -0.34
N LYS A 109 22.09 13.50 0.73
CA LYS A 109 22.64 13.72 2.08
C LYS A 109 22.91 12.41 2.83
N GLY A 110 22.72 11.26 2.19
CA GLY A 110 23.04 9.95 2.72
C GLY A 110 21.92 9.31 3.54
N ALA A 111 20.67 9.76 3.42
CA ALA A 111 19.55 9.13 4.11
C ALA A 111 19.47 7.63 3.78
N SER A 112 19.25 6.80 4.80
CA SER A 112 19.20 5.35 4.66
C SER A 112 18.00 4.93 3.79
N VAL A 113 18.28 4.51 2.55
CA VAL A 113 17.28 4.19 1.53
C VAL A 113 16.27 3.10 1.96
N ASP A 114 16.76 2.07 2.65
CA ASP A 114 15.97 0.93 3.13
C ASP A 114 15.67 1.02 4.64
N ALA A 115 15.70 2.23 5.21
CA ALA A 115 15.37 2.41 6.61
C ALA A 115 13.97 1.87 6.91
N LEU A 116 13.81 1.21 8.06
CA LEU A 116 12.51 0.69 8.48
C LEU A 116 11.86 1.64 9.49
N LYS A 117 10.58 1.97 9.26
CA LYS A 117 9.69 2.46 10.32
C LYS A 117 8.98 1.31 11.02
N ARG A 118 8.14 1.62 12.02
CA ARG A 118 7.30 0.61 12.68
C ARG A 118 6.45 -0.16 11.67
N GLY A 119 6.41 -1.48 11.86
CA GLY A 119 5.73 -2.39 10.93
C GLY A 119 6.59 -2.79 9.73
N ASP A 120 7.89 -2.46 9.76
CA ASP A 120 8.90 -2.85 8.77
C ASP A 120 8.61 -2.27 7.37
N TRP A 121 8.07 -1.04 7.36
CA TRP A 121 7.82 -0.30 6.12
C TRP A 121 9.07 0.47 5.70
N THR A 122 9.44 0.35 4.43
CA THR A 122 10.51 1.13 3.80
C THR A 122 9.95 2.42 3.16
N PRO A 123 10.80 3.41 2.85
CA PRO A 123 10.41 4.54 2.01
C PRO A 123 9.82 4.10 0.66
N LEU A 124 10.39 3.08 0.01
CA LEU A 124 9.87 2.57 -1.27
C LEU A 124 8.44 2.05 -1.14
N MET A 125 8.14 1.29 -0.09
CA MET A 125 6.76 0.84 0.18
C MET A 125 5.80 2.01 0.40
N LEU A 126 6.22 3.07 1.08
CA LEU A 126 5.40 4.27 1.29
C LEU A 126 5.17 5.04 0.00
N ALA A 127 6.19 5.16 -0.86
CA ALA A 127 6.04 5.77 -2.18
C ALA A 127 5.04 4.99 -3.05
N CYS A 128 5.05 3.65 -2.99
CA CYS A 128 4.08 2.80 -3.69
C CYS A 128 2.64 2.90 -3.15
N THR A 129 2.40 3.59 -2.03
CA THR A 129 1.03 3.92 -1.59
C THR A 129 0.42 5.10 -2.33
N LYS A 130 1.20 5.78 -3.17
CA LYS A 130 0.81 6.94 -3.96
C LYS A 130 0.78 6.60 -5.44
N SER A 131 0.06 7.42 -6.19
CA SER A 131 -0.10 7.31 -7.64
C SER A 131 0.28 8.62 -8.33
N GLY A 132 0.46 8.53 -9.65
CA GLY A 132 0.77 9.67 -10.51
C GLY A 132 2.27 9.95 -10.68
N PRO A 133 2.61 11.02 -11.43
CA PRO A 133 3.99 11.29 -11.87
C PRO A 133 4.98 11.49 -10.71
N ALA A 134 4.57 12.22 -9.67
CA ALA A 134 5.41 12.50 -8.50
C ALA A 134 5.77 11.20 -7.74
N ALA A 135 4.81 10.27 -7.62
CA ALA A 135 5.06 8.96 -7.02
C ALA A 135 6.06 8.16 -7.87
N CYS A 136 5.85 8.11 -9.20
CA CYS A 136 6.77 7.46 -10.14
C CYS A 136 8.20 8.00 -10.03
N GLN A 137 8.36 9.33 -9.91
CA GLN A 137 9.66 9.96 -9.74
C GLN A 137 10.33 9.59 -8.41
N CYS A 138 9.57 9.57 -7.30
CA CYS A 138 10.07 9.12 -6.01
C CYS A 138 10.54 7.66 -6.05
N ILE A 139 9.74 6.77 -6.66
CA ILE A 139 10.07 5.36 -6.82
C ILE A 139 11.34 5.19 -7.65
N ASN A 140 11.44 5.86 -8.80
CA ASN A 140 12.65 5.83 -9.63
C ASN A 140 13.88 6.33 -8.88
N ALA A 141 13.76 7.41 -8.09
CA ALA A 141 14.86 7.94 -7.29
C ALA A 141 15.32 6.95 -6.20
N LEU A 142 14.38 6.28 -5.53
CA LEU A 142 14.68 5.26 -4.52
C LEU A 142 15.35 4.03 -5.17
N LEU A 143 14.83 3.53 -6.28
CA LEU A 143 15.42 2.41 -7.02
C LEU A 143 16.82 2.75 -7.56
N ALA A 144 17.02 3.96 -8.09
CA ALA A 144 18.34 4.44 -8.51
C ALA A 144 19.33 4.57 -7.34
N ALA A 145 18.83 4.78 -6.12
CA ALA A 145 19.60 4.73 -4.88
C ALA A 145 19.74 3.30 -4.30
N ASN A 146 19.46 2.26 -5.10
CA ASN A 146 19.53 0.85 -4.74
C ASN A 146 18.56 0.41 -3.63
N ALA A 147 17.36 1.01 -3.55
CA ALA A 147 16.31 0.53 -2.66
C ALA A 147 15.97 -0.95 -2.93
N ASN A 148 15.91 -1.76 -1.87
CA ASN A 148 15.60 -3.17 -2.00
C ASN A 148 14.09 -3.41 -2.13
N ALA A 149 13.65 -3.60 -3.37
CA ALA A 149 12.25 -3.89 -3.70
C ALA A 149 11.76 -5.30 -3.28
N CYS A 150 12.63 -6.16 -2.75
CA CYS A 150 12.25 -7.47 -2.20
C CYS A 150 11.87 -7.41 -0.72
N LEU A 151 12.11 -6.30 -0.03
CA LEU A 151 11.79 -6.18 1.39
C LEU A 151 10.28 -6.35 1.61
N ARG A 152 9.93 -6.94 2.74
CA ARG A 152 8.56 -7.23 3.15
C ARG A 152 8.28 -6.58 4.50
N ASN A 153 7.12 -5.94 4.61
CA ASN A 153 6.65 -5.42 5.89
C ASN A 153 6.13 -6.56 6.78
N LYS A 154 5.67 -6.25 8.01
CA LYS A 154 5.18 -7.28 8.96
C LYS A 154 3.99 -8.09 8.44
N ASP A 155 3.21 -7.54 7.51
CA ASP A 155 2.07 -8.21 6.88
C ASP A 155 2.50 -9.04 5.65
N GLY A 156 3.79 -9.03 5.31
CA GLY A 156 4.37 -9.73 4.18
C GLY A 156 4.26 -8.99 2.85
N TRP A 157 3.89 -7.71 2.86
CA TRP A 157 3.69 -6.93 1.64
C TRP A 157 5.02 -6.41 1.10
N THR A 158 5.26 -6.64 -0.18
CA THR A 158 6.35 -6.00 -0.96
C THR A 158 5.83 -4.72 -1.63
N PRO A 159 6.72 -3.83 -2.11
CA PRO A 159 6.35 -2.67 -2.91
C PRO A 159 5.40 -2.99 -4.07
N LEU A 160 5.60 -4.11 -4.78
CA LEU A 160 4.72 -4.52 -5.89
C LEU A 160 3.31 -4.81 -5.38
N LEU A 161 3.17 -5.59 -4.31
CA LEU A 161 1.85 -5.92 -3.75
C LEU A 161 1.11 -4.65 -3.31
N ILE A 162 1.82 -3.67 -2.75
CA ILE A 162 1.26 -2.37 -2.38
C ILE A 162 0.80 -1.58 -3.63
N ALA A 163 1.61 -1.57 -4.69
CA ALA A 163 1.25 -0.91 -5.95
C ALA A 163 0.01 -1.54 -6.59
N CYS A 164 -0.11 -2.88 -6.58
CA CYS A 164 -1.30 -3.59 -7.07
C CYS A 164 -2.55 -3.28 -6.26
N ARG A 165 -2.44 -2.92 -4.98
CA ARG A 165 -3.58 -2.41 -4.19
C ARG A 165 -4.01 -1.02 -4.66
N VAL A 166 -3.05 -0.14 -4.97
CA VAL A 166 -3.32 1.23 -5.40
C VAL A 166 -3.90 1.26 -6.82
N GLY A 167 -3.41 0.39 -7.71
CA GLY A 167 -3.91 0.26 -9.07
C GLY A 167 -3.23 1.14 -10.12
N ASP A 168 -2.07 1.74 -9.80
CA ASP A 168 -1.32 2.56 -10.75
C ASP A 168 -0.39 1.70 -11.62
N GLU A 169 -0.78 1.52 -12.88
CA GLU A 169 -0.03 0.71 -13.87
C GLU A 169 1.40 1.22 -14.07
N ASN A 170 1.63 2.53 -14.03
CA ASN A 170 2.98 3.08 -14.25
C ASN A 170 3.94 2.68 -13.12
N VAL A 171 3.44 2.68 -11.87
CA VAL A 171 4.23 2.25 -10.72
C VAL A 171 4.58 0.76 -10.83
N ILE A 172 3.60 -0.05 -11.23
CA ILE A 172 3.79 -1.49 -11.43
C ILE A 172 4.82 -1.74 -12.52
N ASP A 173 4.72 -1.04 -13.65
CA ASP A 173 5.66 -1.14 -14.76
C ASP A 173 7.08 -0.76 -14.35
N ILE A 174 7.25 0.33 -13.58
CA ILE A 174 8.56 0.73 -13.05
C ILE A 174 9.16 -0.37 -12.17
N LEU A 175 8.38 -0.92 -11.23
CA LEU A 175 8.83 -1.97 -10.33
C LEU A 175 9.21 -3.25 -11.07
N LEU A 176 8.38 -3.69 -12.02
CA LEU A 176 8.60 -4.91 -12.80
C LEU A 176 9.73 -4.75 -13.82
N LYS A 177 9.95 -3.55 -14.36
CA LYS A 177 11.12 -3.24 -15.18
C LYS A 177 12.42 -3.35 -14.39
N HIS A 178 12.42 -2.90 -13.14
CA HIS A 178 13.62 -2.94 -12.29
C HIS A 178 13.85 -4.31 -11.65
N LEU A 179 12.79 -5.01 -11.25
CA LEU A 179 12.84 -6.31 -10.59
C LEU A 179 11.73 -7.24 -11.11
N PRO A 180 11.87 -7.84 -12.31
CA PRO A 180 10.81 -8.67 -12.88
C PRO A 180 10.37 -9.84 -12.00
N LYS A 181 11.29 -10.38 -11.18
CA LYS A 181 11.02 -11.54 -10.31
C LYS A 181 9.98 -11.27 -9.22
N CYS A 182 9.77 -10.00 -8.82
CA CYS A 182 8.82 -9.65 -7.75
C CYS A 182 7.36 -9.91 -8.15
N ILE A 183 7.06 -10.16 -9.43
CA ILE A 183 5.73 -10.58 -9.91
C ILE A 183 5.18 -11.82 -9.16
N ASN A 184 6.08 -12.68 -8.68
CA ASN A 184 5.74 -13.91 -7.98
C ASN A 184 5.61 -13.74 -6.45
N ASP A 185 5.85 -12.54 -5.92
CA ASP A 185 5.78 -12.27 -4.49
C ASP A 185 4.39 -12.59 -3.92
N ARG A 186 4.38 -13.03 -2.66
CA ARG A 186 3.17 -13.37 -1.91
C ARG A 186 3.14 -12.63 -0.58
N SER A 187 1.96 -12.17 -0.18
CA SER A 187 1.71 -11.70 1.20
C SER A 187 1.74 -12.87 2.20
N ASN A 188 1.67 -12.59 3.50
CA ASN A 188 1.70 -13.64 4.53
C ASN A 188 0.52 -14.62 4.46
N ASN A 189 -0.63 -14.20 3.91
CA ASN A 189 -1.76 -15.08 3.64
C ASN A 189 -1.71 -15.72 2.23
N GLY A 190 -0.56 -15.68 1.56
CA GLY A 190 -0.34 -16.34 0.27
C GLY A 190 -0.91 -15.63 -0.95
N ARG A 191 -1.50 -14.43 -0.80
CA ARG A 191 -2.08 -13.68 -1.91
C ARG A 191 -1.00 -13.18 -2.87
N SER A 192 -1.23 -13.38 -4.17
CA SER A 192 -0.40 -12.84 -5.24
C SER A 192 -0.81 -11.42 -5.63
N ALA A 193 -0.01 -10.77 -6.48
CA ALA A 193 -0.34 -9.48 -7.09
C ALA A 193 -1.75 -9.47 -7.73
N LEU A 194 -2.13 -10.56 -8.42
CA LEU A 194 -3.43 -10.66 -9.09
C LEU A 194 -4.60 -10.79 -8.10
N HIS A 195 -4.42 -11.47 -6.96
CA HIS A 195 -5.44 -11.49 -5.90
C HIS A 195 -5.74 -10.09 -5.40
N ILE A 196 -4.69 -9.28 -5.19
CA ILE A 196 -4.81 -7.93 -4.66
C ILE A 196 -5.49 -7.02 -5.69
N ALA A 197 -5.08 -7.09 -6.96
CA ALA A 197 -5.71 -6.33 -8.03
C ALA A 197 -7.19 -6.72 -8.22
N ALA A 198 -7.51 -8.01 -8.15
CA ALA A 198 -8.89 -8.52 -8.23
C ALA A 198 -9.77 -8.05 -7.07
N PHE A 199 -9.24 -8.13 -5.84
CA PHE A 199 -9.90 -7.62 -4.64
C PHE A 199 -10.27 -6.13 -4.79
N HIS A 200 -9.37 -5.33 -5.34
CA HIS A 200 -9.55 -3.88 -5.48
C HIS A 200 -10.22 -3.42 -6.78
N GLY A 201 -10.58 -4.35 -7.68
CA GLY A 201 -11.30 -4.01 -8.91
C GLY A 201 -10.43 -3.43 -10.03
N HIS A 202 -9.11 -3.63 -10.00
CA HIS A 202 -8.17 -2.99 -10.94
C HIS A 202 -8.00 -3.79 -12.23
N GLU A 203 -9.00 -3.76 -13.11
CA GLU A 203 -9.03 -4.53 -14.36
C GLU A 203 -7.80 -4.31 -15.26
N ARG A 204 -7.35 -3.07 -15.43
CA ARG A 204 -6.19 -2.79 -16.29
C ARG A 204 -4.90 -3.40 -15.74
N VAL A 205 -4.71 -3.31 -14.42
CA VAL A 205 -3.59 -3.97 -13.73
C VAL A 205 -3.65 -5.48 -13.92
N ILE A 206 -4.83 -6.09 -13.87
CA ILE A 206 -5.02 -7.52 -14.11
C ILE A 206 -4.56 -7.89 -15.52
N ASN A 207 -5.02 -7.16 -16.54
CA ASN A 207 -4.62 -7.38 -17.93
C ASN A 207 -3.10 -7.27 -18.11
N SER A 208 -2.47 -6.26 -17.51
CA SER A 208 -1.03 -6.03 -17.57
C SER A 208 -0.23 -7.14 -16.87
N LEU A 209 -0.64 -7.56 -15.66
CA LEU A 209 0.02 -8.64 -14.92
C LEU A 209 -0.09 -9.99 -15.63
N VAL A 210 -1.26 -10.31 -16.20
CA VAL A 210 -1.50 -11.58 -16.91
C VAL A 210 -0.69 -11.66 -18.20
N THR A 211 -0.53 -10.54 -18.90
CA THR A 211 0.36 -10.44 -20.07
C THR A 211 1.80 -10.86 -19.75
N LEU A 212 2.25 -10.56 -18.52
CA LEU A 212 3.59 -10.91 -18.05
C LEU A 212 3.66 -12.34 -17.47
N SER A 213 2.59 -12.82 -16.84
CA SER A 213 2.54 -14.16 -16.25
C SER A 213 1.11 -14.69 -16.12
N VAL A 214 0.68 -15.49 -17.10
CA VAL A 214 -0.64 -16.15 -17.13
C VAL A 214 -0.92 -17.04 -15.91
N ASN A 215 0.13 -17.63 -15.31
CA ASN A 215 0.01 -18.48 -14.12
C ASN A 215 -0.61 -17.76 -12.91
N LEU A 216 -0.64 -16.42 -12.91
CA LEU A 216 -1.26 -15.65 -11.85
C LEU A 216 -2.79 -15.85 -11.79
N LEU A 217 -3.46 -16.15 -12.91
CA LEU A 217 -4.92 -16.34 -12.99
C LEU A 217 -5.41 -17.43 -12.04
N ASN A 218 -4.61 -18.49 -11.89
CA ASN A 218 -4.94 -19.68 -11.10
C ASN A 218 -4.08 -19.79 -9.83
N ALA A 219 -3.38 -18.72 -9.44
CA ALA A 219 -2.63 -18.70 -8.19
C ALA A 219 -3.59 -18.96 -7.03
N ARG A 220 -3.16 -19.78 -6.06
CA ARG A 220 -3.91 -20.03 -4.83
C ARG A 220 -3.26 -19.29 -3.66
N ASP A 221 -4.08 -18.68 -2.82
CA ASP A 221 -3.66 -18.15 -1.53
C ASP A 221 -3.68 -19.24 -0.43
N SER A 222 -3.44 -18.86 0.83
CA SER A 222 -3.39 -19.79 1.96
C SER A 222 -4.70 -20.52 2.25
N THR A 223 -5.85 -19.98 1.81
CA THR A 223 -7.15 -20.67 1.93
C THR A 223 -7.52 -21.42 0.66
N GLY A 224 -6.64 -21.46 -0.33
CA GLY A 224 -6.91 -22.06 -1.64
C GLY A 224 -7.73 -21.17 -2.56
N SER A 225 -8.07 -19.95 -2.14
CA SER A 225 -8.82 -18.98 -2.93
C SER A 225 -7.98 -18.56 -4.14
N THR A 226 -8.64 -18.30 -5.27
CA THR A 226 -8.00 -17.76 -6.49
C THR A 226 -8.34 -16.28 -6.67
N PRO A 227 -7.66 -15.54 -7.56
CA PRO A 227 -8.04 -14.17 -7.88
C PRO A 227 -9.50 -14.04 -8.34
N LEU A 228 -10.04 -15.04 -9.02
CA LEU A 228 -11.44 -15.06 -9.44
C LEU A 228 -12.40 -15.18 -8.24
N HIS A 229 -12.08 -15.99 -7.22
CA HIS A 229 -12.83 -16.02 -5.97
C HIS A 229 -12.84 -14.65 -5.28
N GLU A 230 -11.69 -13.96 -5.25
CA GLU A 230 -11.60 -12.62 -4.66
C GLU A 230 -12.42 -11.58 -5.45
N ALA A 231 -12.40 -11.63 -6.79
CA ALA A 231 -13.21 -10.74 -7.62
C ALA A 231 -14.72 -10.93 -7.36
N VAL A 232 -15.16 -12.19 -7.27
CA VAL A 232 -16.56 -12.54 -6.99
C VAL A 232 -16.97 -12.10 -5.59
N LYS A 233 -16.12 -12.33 -4.58
CA LYS A 233 -16.37 -11.92 -3.20
C LYS A 233 -16.60 -10.41 -3.05
N HIS A 234 -15.99 -9.59 -3.91
CA HIS A 234 -16.05 -8.12 -3.83
C HIS A 234 -16.99 -7.47 -4.84
N GLY A 235 -17.77 -8.24 -5.62
CA GLY A 235 -18.83 -7.66 -6.44
C GLY A 235 -18.40 -7.05 -7.77
N ASN A 236 -17.12 -7.15 -8.16
CA ASN A 236 -16.60 -6.44 -9.33
C ASN A 236 -16.89 -7.22 -10.63
N LEU A 237 -18.09 -7.11 -11.18
CA LEU A 237 -18.52 -7.89 -12.36
C LEU A 237 -17.60 -7.73 -13.58
N ASP A 238 -17.10 -6.53 -13.86
CA ASP A 238 -16.19 -6.30 -14.99
C ASP A 238 -14.87 -7.05 -14.81
N VAL A 239 -14.34 -7.07 -13.58
CA VAL A 239 -13.15 -7.85 -13.25
C VAL A 239 -13.41 -9.35 -13.32
N ILE A 240 -14.59 -9.82 -12.88
CA ILE A 240 -14.99 -11.23 -12.99
C ILE A 240 -14.98 -11.65 -14.46
N LYS A 241 -15.64 -10.87 -15.32
CA LYS A 241 -15.69 -11.11 -16.78
C LYS A 241 -14.30 -11.08 -17.41
N SER A 242 -13.47 -10.11 -17.02
CA SER A 242 -12.10 -9.96 -17.51
C SER A 242 -11.22 -11.15 -17.13
N ILE A 243 -11.19 -11.56 -15.85
CA ILE A 243 -10.39 -12.71 -15.40
C ILE A 243 -10.84 -14.00 -16.10
N ILE A 244 -12.15 -14.20 -16.31
CA ILE A 244 -12.69 -15.36 -17.04
C ILE A 244 -12.29 -15.31 -18.53
N SER A 245 -12.40 -14.14 -19.18
CA SER A 245 -12.04 -13.99 -20.60
C SER A 245 -10.53 -14.16 -20.84
N LEU A 246 -9.71 -13.85 -19.85
CA LEU A 246 -8.26 -14.11 -19.84
C LEU A 246 -7.91 -15.60 -19.64
N GLY A 247 -8.89 -16.47 -19.38
CA GLY A 247 -8.70 -17.92 -19.29
C GLY A 247 -8.45 -18.46 -17.88
N ALA A 248 -8.92 -17.77 -16.84
CA ALA A 248 -8.93 -18.35 -15.50
C ALA A 248 -9.77 -19.63 -15.43
N ASP A 249 -9.30 -20.61 -14.67
CA ASP A 249 -10.05 -21.85 -14.47
C ASP A 249 -11.17 -21.64 -13.44
N VAL A 250 -12.40 -21.58 -13.94
CA VAL A 250 -13.62 -21.39 -13.15
C VAL A 250 -13.96 -22.57 -12.25
N ASN A 251 -13.40 -23.76 -12.51
CA ASN A 251 -13.68 -24.98 -11.75
C ASN A 251 -12.79 -25.16 -10.52
N LEU A 252 -11.79 -24.28 -10.34
CA LEU A 252 -10.97 -24.33 -9.14
C LEU A 252 -11.83 -24.03 -7.91
N THR A 253 -11.59 -24.80 -6.86
CA THR A 253 -12.25 -24.65 -5.56
C THR A 253 -11.25 -24.22 -4.50
N ASP A 254 -11.70 -23.53 -3.45
CA ASP A 254 -10.86 -23.26 -2.29
C ASP A 254 -10.56 -24.52 -1.44
N ASN A 255 -9.89 -24.38 -0.30
CA ASN A 255 -9.51 -25.52 0.54
C ASN A 255 -10.70 -26.23 1.22
N ILE A 256 -11.89 -25.66 1.19
CA ILE A 256 -13.13 -26.31 1.68
C ILE A 256 -14.05 -26.70 0.52
N GLY A 257 -13.57 -26.67 -0.72
CA GLY A 257 -14.32 -27.11 -1.89
C GLY A 257 -15.31 -26.07 -2.42
N GLN A 258 -15.26 -24.82 -1.95
CA GLN A 258 -16.14 -23.77 -2.47
C GLN A 258 -15.69 -23.33 -3.86
N THR A 259 -16.61 -23.34 -4.81
CA THR A 259 -16.45 -22.73 -6.13
C THR A 259 -16.75 -21.23 -6.07
N ILE A 260 -16.50 -20.51 -7.17
CA ILE A 260 -16.91 -19.10 -7.29
C ILE A 260 -18.44 -18.89 -7.14
N LEU A 261 -19.26 -19.90 -7.46
CA LEU A 261 -20.72 -19.82 -7.25
C LEU A 261 -21.10 -19.90 -5.76
N HIS A 262 -20.36 -20.69 -4.97
CA HIS A 262 -20.52 -20.71 -3.51
C HIS A 262 -20.15 -19.35 -2.92
N VAL A 263 -19.08 -18.73 -3.41
CA VAL A 263 -18.67 -17.39 -2.96
C VAL A 263 -19.72 -16.35 -3.33
N ALA A 264 -20.27 -16.39 -4.55
CA ALA A 264 -21.36 -15.49 -4.95
C ALA A 264 -22.58 -15.64 -4.03
N ALA A 265 -22.94 -16.87 -3.66
CA ALA A 265 -24.01 -17.15 -2.70
C ALA A 265 -23.69 -16.68 -1.28
N LEU A 266 -22.43 -16.78 -0.84
CA LEU A 266 -21.98 -16.34 0.49
C LEU A 266 -21.99 -14.81 0.65
N THR A 267 -21.89 -14.07 -0.45
CA THR A 267 -21.84 -12.59 -0.42
C THR A 267 -23.10 -11.92 -0.99
N ASP A 268 -24.17 -12.69 -1.25
CA ASP A 268 -25.38 -12.25 -1.96
C ASP A 268 -25.08 -11.49 -3.26
N ASN A 269 -24.01 -11.90 -3.97
CA ASN A 269 -23.60 -11.27 -5.23
C ASN A 269 -24.43 -11.84 -6.38
N LYS A 270 -25.62 -11.28 -6.53
CA LYS A 270 -26.62 -11.65 -7.53
C LYS A 270 -26.04 -11.57 -8.95
N GLU A 271 -25.36 -10.48 -9.28
CA GLU A 271 -24.85 -10.20 -10.62
C GLU A 271 -23.78 -11.22 -11.04
N ALA A 272 -22.88 -11.60 -10.13
CA ALA A 272 -21.92 -12.66 -10.41
C ALA A 272 -22.61 -14.02 -10.55
N ALA A 273 -23.57 -14.34 -9.69
CA ALA A 273 -24.32 -15.59 -9.79
C ALA A 273 -25.09 -15.70 -11.11
N GLU A 274 -25.79 -14.64 -11.52
CA GLU A 274 -26.47 -14.57 -12.82
C GLU A 274 -25.49 -14.79 -13.95
N TYR A 275 -24.36 -14.06 -13.98
CA TYR A 275 -23.36 -14.21 -15.02
C TYR A 275 -22.77 -15.63 -15.09
N ILE A 276 -22.44 -16.23 -13.94
CA ILE A 276 -21.90 -17.59 -13.86
C ILE A 276 -22.88 -18.61 -14.43
N LEU A 277 -24.17 -18.48 -14.10
CA LEU A 277 -25.21 -19.43 -14.48
C LEU A 277 -25.73 -19.24 -15.91
N GLU A 278 -25.86 -17.99 -16.37
CA GLU A 278 -26.22 -17.67 -17.76
C GLU A 278 -25.23 -18.23 -18.76
N ASN A 279 -23.94 -18.26 -18.39
CA ASN A 279 -22.88 -18.81 -19.22
C ASN A 279 -22.60 -20.30 -18.92
N ASN A 280 -23.41 -20.93 -18.07
CA ASN A 280 -23.28 -22.35 -17.68
C ASN A 280 -21.84 -22.73 -17.27
N LEU A 281 -21.17 -21.85 -16.51
CA LEU A 281 -19.76 -22.01 -16.18
C LEU A 281 -19.52 -23.10 -15.13
N ILE A 282 -20.48 -23.28 -14.22
CA ILE A 282 -20.40 -24.19 -13.07
C ILE A 282 -21.76 -24.81 -12.84
N ASP A 283 -21.78 -26.08 -12.44
CA ASP A 283 -22.99 -26.75 -11.98
C ASP A 283 -23.60 -26.00 -10.78
N VAL A 284 -24.85 -25.57 -10.93
CA VAL A 284 -25.61 -24.86 -9.89
C VAL A 284 -25.73 -25.66 -8.58
N ASN A 285 -25.66 -26.98 -8.67
CA ASN A 285 -25.76 -27.90 -7.54
C ASN A 285 -24.41 -28.46 -7.08
N TYR A 286 -23.28 -27.88 -7.53
CA TYR A 286 -21.96 -28.34 -7.09
C TYR A 286 -21.90 -28.37 -5.55
N GLU A 287 -21.36 -29.45 -5.00
CA GLU A 287 -21.24 -29.63 -3.56
C GLU A 287 -19.80 -29.33 -3.10
N ALA A 288 -19.66 -28.34 -2.21
CA ALA A 288 -18.46 -28.14 -1.44
C ALA A 288 -18.32 -29.20 -0.33
N SER A 289 -17.34 -29.06 0.56
CA SER A 289 -17.18 -29.96 1.71
C SER A 289 -18.49 -30.08 2.51
N PHE A 290 -18.78 -31.28 2.99
CA PHE A 290 -20.02 -31.62 3.72
C PHE A 290 -21.32 -31.51 2.89
N GLY A 291 -21.25 -31.60 1.56
CA GLY A 291 -22.43 -31.58 0.70
C GLY A 291 -23.10 -30.20 0.64
N ILE A 292 -22.37 -29.14 0.97
CA ILE A 292 -22.91 -27.78 0.99
C ILE A 292 -23.02 -27.28 -0.44
N THR A 293 -24.23 -26.96 -0.89
CA THR A 293 -24.48 -26.31 -2.19
C THR A 293 -24.55 -24.79 -2.06
N PRO A 294 -24.42 -24.02 -3.16
CA PRO A 294 -24.62 -22.57 -3.14
C PRO A 294 -26.00 -22.18 -2.61
N LEU A 295 -27.06 -22.94 -2.94
CA LEU A 295 -28.42 -22.67 -2.46
C LEU A 295 -28.54 -22.85 -0.94
N MET A 296 -27.87 -23.85 -0.35
CA MET A 296 -27.84 -24.01 1.10
C MET A 296 -27.18 -22.81 1.80
N ILE A 297 -26.10 -22.26 1.22
CA ILE A 297 -25.44 -21.06 1.76
C ILE A 297 -26.40 -19.87 1.72
N ALA A 298 -27.06 -19.65 0.58
CA ALA A 298 -28.00 -18.54 0.40
C ALA A 298 -29.16 -18.60 1.41
N HIS A 299 -29.77 -19.78 1.58
CA HIS A 299 -30.85 -19.98 2.56
C HIS A 299 -30.39 -19.77 4.00
N ARG A 300 -29.22 -20.31 4.40
CA ARG A 300 -28.71 -20.17 5.78
C ARG A 300 -28.47 -18.71 6.18
N ASN A 301 -28.14 -17.85 5.21
CA ASN A 301 -27.90 -16.43 5.44
C ASN A 301 -29.12 -15.53 5.12
N ASN A 302 -30.26 -16.12 4.73
CA ASN A 302 -31.47 -15.40 4.31
C ASN A 302 -31.26 -14.43 3.13
N TYR A 303 -30.41 -14.82 2.17
CA TYR A 303 -30.08 -14.01 1.00
C TYR A 303 -31.04 -14.27 -0.15
N SER A 304 -32.11 -13.46 -0.22
CA SER A 304 -33.21 -13.65 -1.16
C SER A 304 -32.81 -13.38 -2.62
N ASN A 305 -31.91 -12.44 -2.88
CA ASN A 305 -31.53 -12.07 -4.25
C ASN A 305 -30.86 -13.25 -4.96
N VAL A 306 -29.79 -13.80 -4.37
CA VAL A 306 -29.09 -14.94 -4.95
C VAL A 306 -29.92 -16.23 -4.87
N THR A 307 -30.74 -16.42 -3.83
CA THR A 307 -31.66 -17.58 -3.73
C THR A 307 -32.62 -17.64 -4.93
N ASN A 308 -33.21 -16.51 -5.31
CA ASN A 308 -34.10 -16.43 -6.46
C ASN A 308 -33.37 -16.77 -7.78
N VAL A 309 -32.14 -16.28 -7.95
CA VAL A 309 -31.32 -16.60 -9.12
C VAL A 309 -31.01 -18.10 -9.16
N LEU A 310 -30.46 -18.65 -8.09
CA LEU A 310 -30.10 -20.07 -8.00
C LEU A 310 -31.32 -20.96 -8.30
N THR A 311 -32.47 -20.68 -7.70
CA THR A 311 -33.70 -21.45 -7.90
C THR A 311 -34.19 -21.37 -9.35
N ARG A 312 -34.12 -20.18 -9.97
CA ARG A 312 -34.47 -19.97 -11.39
C ARG A 312 -33.61 -20.83 -12.33
N TYR A 313 -32.35 -21.07 -11.99
CA TYR A 313 -31.42 -21.91 -12.76
C TYR A 313 -31.42 -23.39 -12.31
N GLY A 314 -32.42 -23.83 -11.53
CA GLY A 314 -32.60 -25.24 -11.19
C GLY A 314 -31.76 -25.73 -10.01
N ALA A 315 -31.33 -24.84 -9.12
CA ALA A 315 -30.77 -25.22 -7.84
C ALA A 315 -31.80 -25.99 -7.00
N LYS A 316 -31.38 -27.06 -6.33
CA LYS A 316 -32.22 -27.91 -5.50
C LYS A 316 -31.54 -28.32 -4.21
#